data_AF-A0A1E1V836-F1
#
_entry.id   AF-A0A1E1V836-F1
#
_cell.length_a   1.000
_cell.length_b   1.000
_cell.length_c   1.000
_cell.angle_alpha   90.00
_cell.angle_beta   90.00
_cell.angle_gamma   90.00
#
_symmetry.space_group_name_H-M   'P 1'
#
loop_
_entity.id
_entity.type
_entity.pdbx_description
1 polymer ?
#
loop_
_entity_poly.entity_id
_entity_poly.type
_entity_poly.pdbx_seq_one_letter_code
_entity_poly.pdbx_strand_id
1 'polypeptide(L)'
;MMPFRSIVTTPEELVRIAAAFEEAWKEIAPEIAPKDAPAERQRLARITIALWSADPKVDLASLAVRRFYEIVSGPRPKVAADRTQKRS
;
A
#
# COMPACT_ATOMS: atom_id res chain seq x y z
N MET A 1 20.57 -18.97 3.63
CA MET A 1 19.43 -19.86 3.94
C MET A 1 18.25 -18.96 4.27
N MET A 2 17.43 -18.61 3.28
CA MET A 2 16.21 -17.81 3.49
C MET A 2 15.04 -18.79 3.43
N PRO A 3 14.28 -19.02 4.51
CA PRO A 3 13.05 -19.78 4.39
C PRO A 3 12.11 -18.96 3.50
N PHE A 4 11.66 -19.54 2.39
CA PHE A 4 10.44 -19.10 1.75
C PHE A 4 9.36 -19.20 2.84
N ARG A 5 8.94 -18.06 3.41
CA ARG A 5 7.74 -18.03 4.25
C ARG A 5 6.65 -18.59 3.35
N SER A 6 6.23 -19.81 3.66
CA SER A 6 5.16 -20.50 2.98
C SER A 6 4.03 -19.49 2.77
N ILE A 7 3.56 -19.35 1.54
CA ILE A 7 2.36 -18.56 1.17
C ILE A 7 1.12 -19.32 1.69
N VAL A 8 1.19 -19.84 2.90
CA VAL A 8 0.09 -20.43 3.65
C VAL A 8 -0.29 -19.34 4.64
N THR A 9 -0.79 -18.23 4.10
CA THR A 9 -1.53 -17.26 4.90
C THR A 9 -2.75 -18.00 5.40
N THR A 10 -2.91 -18.09 6.73
CA THR A 10 -4.11 -18.75 7.24
C THR A 10 -5.32 -17.86 6.91
N PRO A 11 -6.54 -18.43 6.77
CA PRO A 11 -7.73 -17.62 6.53
C PRO A 11 -7.90 -16.48 7.55
N GLU A 12 -7.48 -16.70 8.80
CA GLU A 12 -7.51 -15.72 9.89
C GLU A 12 -6.51 -14.57 9.68
N GLU A 13 -5.37 -14.85 9.05
CA GLU A 13 -4.41 -13.81 8.67
C GLU A 13 -4.93 -13.00 7.49
N LEU A 14 -5.55 -13.64 6.49
CA LEU A 14 -6.20 -12.93 5.38
C LEU A 14 -7.30 -11.98 5.87
N VAL A 15 -8.14 -12.45 6.82
CA VAL A 15 -9.18 -11.63 7.45
C VAL A 15 -8.57 -10.44 8.18
N ARG A 16 -7.47 -10.63 8.91
CA ARG A 16 -6.78 -9.53 9.61
C ARG A 16 -6.19 -8.49 8.64
N ILE A 17 -5.56 -8.94 7.56
CA ILE A 17 -5.01 -8.04 6.53
C ILE A 17 -6.14 -7.26 5.85
N ALA A 18 -7.23 -7.93 5.49
CA ALA A 18 -8.39 -7.30 4.87
C ALA A 18 -9.06 -6.28 5.80
N ALA A 19 -9.22 -6.62 7.09
CA ALA A 19 -9.78 -5.71 8.09
C ALA A 19 -8.91 -4.45 8.25
N ALA A 20 -7.59 -4.62 8.41
CA ALA A 20 -6.67 -3.50 8.53
C ALA A 20 -6.64 -2.62 7.26
N PHE A 21 -6.74 -3.24 6.08
CA PHE A 21 -6.85 -2.52 4.82
C PHE A 21 -8.13 -1.68 4.75
N GLU A 22 -9.29 -2.26 5.07
CA GLU A 22 -10.56 -1.53 5.02
C GLU A 22 -10.63 -0.42 6.08
N GLU A 23 -10.03 -0.64 7.25
CA GLU A 23 -9.88 0.38 8.29
C GLU A 23 -9.03 1.55 7.82
N ALA A 24 -7.84 1.28 7.29
CA ALA A 24 -6.98 2.31 6.72
C ALA A 24 -7.64 3.04 5.54
N TRP A 25 -8.40 2.31 4.70
CA TRP A 25 -9.11 2.90 3.57
C TRP A 25 -10.20 3.87 4.03
N LYS A 26 -10.98 3.52 5.06
CA LYS A 26 -12.02 4.41 5.62
C LYS A 26 -11.45 5.73 6.13
N GLU A 27 -10.22 5.72 6.65
CA GLU A 27 -9.55 6.92 7.13
C GLU A 27 -9.11 7.83 5.99
N ILE A 28 -8.49 7.29 4.94
CA ILE A 28 -7.93 8.09 3.84
C ILE A 28 -8.93 8.42 2.71
N ALA A 29 -9.95 7.58 2.50
CA ALA A 29 -10.88 7.72 1.38
C ALA A 29 -11.60 9.07 1.31
N PRO A 30 -12.00 9.72 2.42
CA PRO A 30 -12.63 11.04 2.39
C PRO A 30 -11.76 12.14 1.76
N GLU A 31 -10.44 12.00 1.81
CA GLU A 31 -9.49 12.98 1.26
C GLU A 31 -9.12 12.70 -0.21
N ILE A 32 -9.47 11.52 -0.72
CA ILE A 32 -9.09 11.08 -2.07
C ILE A 32 -10.22 11.42 -3.04
N ALA A 33 -9.86 12.09 -4.14
CA ALA A 33 -10.83 12.36 -5.20
C ALA A 33 -11.35 11.04 -5.80
N PRO A 34 -12.67 10.91 -6.10
CA PRO A 34 -13.25 9.66 -6.59
C PRO A 34 -12.57 9.07 -7.84
N LYS A 35 -12.03 9.95 -8.70
CA LYS A 35 -11.27 9.56 -9.90
C LYS A 35 -9.92 8.87 -9.59
N ASP A 36 -9.32 9.21 -8.45
CA ASP A 36 -8.01 8.70 -8.01
C ASP A 36 -8.17 7.50 -7.06
N ALA A 37 -9.39 7.29 -6.53
CA ALA A 37 -9.70 6.23 -5.58
C ALA A 37 -9.23 4.83 -6.02
N PRO A 38 -9.40 4.37 -7.28
CA PRO A 38 -8.90 3.06 -7.69
C PRO A 38 -7.36 2.94 -7.61
N ALA A 39 -6.64 4.00 -7.99
CA ALA A 39 -5.19 4.02 -7.99
C ALA A 39 -4.63 4.07 -6.55
N GLU A 40 -5.19 4.92 -5.70
CA GLU A 40 -4.78 5.04 -4.31
C GLU A 40 -5.18 3.82 -3.47
N ARG A 41 -6.31 3.17 -3.80
CA ARG A 41 -6.70 1.88 -3.21
C ARG A 41 -5.69 0.79 -3.50
N GLN A 42 -5.20 0.70 -4.75
CA GLN A 42 -4.12 -0.23 -5.10
C GLN A 42 -2.79 0.11 -4.39
N ARG A 43 -2.49 1.40 -4.22
CA ARG A 43 -1.30 1.84 -3.47
C ARG A 43 -1.38 1.39 -2.01
N LEU A 44 -2.50 1.65 -1.35
CA LEU A 44 -2.73 1.23 0.03
C LEU A 44 -2.60 -0.29 0.17
N ALA A 45 -3.18 -1.06 -0.75
CA ALA A 45 -3.09 -2.52 -0.72
C ALA A 45 -1.63 -3.02 -0.78
N ARG A 46 -0.79 -2.41 -1.63
CA ARG A 46 0.65 -2.73 -1.69
C ARG A 46 1.37 -2.41 -0.38
N ILE A 47 1.04 -1.28 0.24
CA ILE A 47 1.62 -0.87 1.53
C ILE A 47 1.22 -1.88 2.61
N THR A 48 -0.07 -2.21 2.73
CA THR A 48 -0.56 -3.15 3.75
C THR A 48 0.08 -4.53 3.60
N ILE A 49 0.19 -5.06 2.38
CA ILE A 49 0.83 -6.36 2.13
C ILE A 49 2.34 -6.30 2.47
N ALA A 50 3.03 -5.22 2.10
CA ALA A 50 4.44 -5.06 2.41
C ALA A 50 4.72 -4.97 3.91
N LEU A 51 3.87 -4.24 4.65
CA LEU A 51 3.96 -4.14 6.11
C LEU A 51 3.72 -5.49 6.79
N TRP A 52 2.68 -6.22 6.37
CA TRP A 52 2.40 -7.56 6.88
C TRP A 52 3.54 -8.54 6.59
N SER A 53 4.10 -8.50 5.38
CA SER A 53 5.21 -9.36 4.99
C SER A 53 6.45 -9.11 5.83
N ALA A 54 6.72 -7.85 6.19
CA ALA A 54 7.83 -7.46 7.05
C ALA A 54 7.59 -7.92 8.51
N ASP A 55 6.47 -7.54 9.10
CA ASP A 55 6.08 -7.93 10.46
C ASP A 55 4.55 -8.06 10.57
N PRO A 56 4.00 -9.27 10.72
CA PRO A 56 2.56 -9.50 10.79
C PRO A 56 1.94 -9.11 12.14
N LYS A 57 2.74 -8.77 13.15
CA LYS A 57 2.25 -8.42 14.50
C LYS A 57 2.06 -6.92 14.72
N VAL A 58 2.42 -6.10 13.74
CA VAL A 58 2.28 -4.65 13.84
C VAL A 58 0.83 -4.23 13.67
N ASP A 59 0.52 -3.01 14.12
CA ASP A 59 -0.72 -2.33 13.77
C ASP A 59 -0.70 -1.95 12.29
N LEU A 60 -1.25 -2.84 11.45
CA LEU A 60 -1.25 -2.71 10.00
C LEU A 60 -2.05 -1.50 9.52
N ALA A 61 -3.15 -1.16 10.17
CA ALA A 61 -4.02 -0.07 9.74
C ALA A 61 -3.32 1.28 9.93
N SER A 62 -2.91 1.58 11.16
CA SER A 62 -2.23 2.84 11.51
C SER A 62 -0.94 3.03 10.72
N LEU A 63 -0.13 1.97 10.57
CA LEU A 63 1.10 2.05 9.80
C LEU A 63 0.85 2.20 8.30
N ALA A 64 -0.19 1.56 7.75
CA ALA A 64 -0.51 1.71 6.33
C ALA A 64 -0.93 3.14 6.00
N VAL A 65 -1.76 3.75 6.84
CA VAL A 65 -2.13 5.18 6.71
C VAL A 65 -0.90 6.08 6.80
N ARG A 66 -0.05 5.89 7.82
CA ARG A 66 1.17 6.69 7.96
C ARG A 66 2.08 6.59 6.73
N ARG A 67 2.33 5.38 6.24
CA ARG A 67 3.15 5.14 5.04
C ARG A 67 2.51 5.71 3.78
N PHE A 68 1.18 5.67 3.68
CA PHE A 68 0.46 6.27 2.57
C PHE A 68 0.73 7.78 2.51
N TYR A 69 0.53 8.50 3.61
CA TYR A 69 0.79 9.94 3.66
C TYR A 69 2.27 10.29 3.52
N GLU A 70 3.20 9.48 4.02
CA GLU A 70 4.64 9.67 3.77
C GLU A 70 4.96 9.66 2.26
N ILE A 71 4.29 8.79 1.49
CA ILE A 71 4.52 8.66 0.05
C ILE A 71 3.78 9.73 -0.75
N VAL A 72 2.57 10.12 -0.33
CA VAL A 72 1.78 11.16 -0.98
C VAL A 72 2.35 12.56 -0.69
N SER A 73 2.82 12.79 0.55
CA SER A 73 3.44 14.05 0.98
C SER A 73 4.92 14.13 0.62
N GLY A 74 5.57 13.00 0.36
CA GLY A 74 6.93 12.95 -0.15
C GLY A 74 7.01 13.39 -1.62
N PRO A 75 8.20 13.76 -2.13
CA PRO A 75 8.36 14.05 -3.55
C PRO A 75 8.03 12.79 -4.35
N ARG A 76 6.91 12.81 -5.08
CA ARG A 76 6.59 11.77 -6.08
C ARG A 76 7.83 11.59 -6.95
N PRO A 77 8.46 10.40 -6.99
CA PRO A 77 9.55 10.19 -7.92
C PRO A 77 8.97 10.37 -9.33
N LYS A 78 9.54 11.32 -10.08
CA LYS A 78 9.27 11.51 -11.52
C LYS A 78 9.71 10.26 -12.28
N VAL A 79 8.97 9.17 -12.20
CA VAL A 79 9.22 8.00 -13.03
C VAL A 79 8.27 8.11 -14.22
N ALA A 80 8.86 8.29 -15.40
CA ALA A 80 8.26 8.30 -16.73
C ALA A 80 7.58 9.59 -17.22
N ALA A 81 8.30 10.72 -17.20
CA ALA A 81 8.09 11.79 -18.18
C ALA A 81 9.33 12.05 -19.07
N ASP A 82 10.36 11.20 -18.97
CA ASP A 82 11.65 11.38 -19.66
C ASP A 82 11.93 10.25 -20.67
N ARG A 83 10.91 9.87 -21.44
CA ARG A 83 11.08 8.88 -22.52
C ARG A 83 10.40 9.26 -23.83
N THR A 84 10.33 10.57 -24.11
CA THR A 84 10.08 11.04 -25.49
C THR A 84 10.68 12.42 -25.72
N GLN A 85 11.99 12.56 -25.53
CA GLN A 85 12.71 13.65 -26.19
C GLN A 85 14.06 13.15 -26.72
N LYS A 86 14.30 13.43 -28.01
CA LYS A 86 15.43 13.05 -28.87
C LYS A 86 15.37 11.63 -29.45
N ARG A 87 14.88 11.54 -30.70
CA ARG A 87 15.74 11.43 -31.89
C ARG A 87 14.86 11.20 -33.13
N SER A 88 14.71 12.23 -33.96
CA SER A 88 14.97 12.24 -35.41
C SER A 88 14.61 13.61 -35.95
#